data_AF-C4V0R5-F1
#
_entry.id   AF-C4V0R5-F1
#
_cell.length_a   1.000
_cell.length_b   1.000
_cell.length_c   1.000
_cell.angle_alpha   90.00
_cell.angle_beta   90.00
_cell.angle_gamma   90.00
#
_symmetry.space_group_name_H-M   'P 1'
#
loop_
_entity.id
_entity.type
_entity.pdbx_description
1 polymer ?
#
loop_
_entity_poly.entity_id
_entity_poly.type
_entity_poly.pdbx_seq_one_letter_code
_entity_poly.pdbx_strand_id
1 'polypeptide(L)'
;MNDFEFISNILKNITCSEVGKGGLTVWIGFGDKIKVKGKEKHLYYLVIQCAWRFLQNNKIILASGDMYRRFDETKPFDIGNDDNSVYDEKVNALNMNLSRGVRVTKVNFSDTGDITLLLENGIVFQTFIEESVKDEFWRLISFKTENSKHIVFYDIE
;
A
#
# COMPACT_ATOMS: atom_id res chain seq x y z
N MET A 1 19.91 1.53 4.38
CA MET A 1 19.72 2.54 5.46
C MET A 1 19.34 3.93 4.94
N ASN A 2 20.10 4.55 4.02
CA ASN A 2 19.78 5.91 3.50
C ASN A 2 18.41 6.01 2.81
N ASP A 3 17.97 4.98 2.09
CA ASP A 3 16.67 5.00 1.41
C ASP A 3 15.48 4.96 2.38
N PHE A 4 15.61 4.30 3.54
CA PHE A 4 14.54 4.23 4.54
C PHE A 4 14.31 5.58 5.23
N GLU A 5 15.38 6.29 5.56
CA GLU A 5 15.26 7.65 6.11
C GLU A 5 14.65 8.61 5.07
N PHE A 6 15.09 8.51 3.82
CA PHE A 6 14.54 9.30 2.72
C PHE A 6 13.05 9.04 2.51
N ILE A 7 12.62 7.77 2.44
CA ILE A 7 11.21 7.40 2.29
C ILE A 7 10.40 7.82 3.52
N SER A 8 10.95 7.65 4.73
CA SER A 8 10.31 8.11 5.96
C SER A 8 10.03 9.61 5.92
N ASN A 9 10.99 10.41 5.43
CA ASN A 9 10.82 11.85 5.28
C ASN A 9 9.80 12.23 4.20
N ILE A 10 9.65 11.43 3.15
CA ILE A 10 8.59 11.62 2.13
C ILE A 10 7.21 11.32 2.72
N LEU A 11 7.07 10.17 3.38
CA LEU A 11 5.77 9.64 3.80
C LEU A 11 5.29 10.28 5.11
N LYS A 12 6.17 10.79 5.96
CA LYS A 12 5.76 11.43 7.22
C LYS A 12 4.95 12.70 6.94
N ASN A 13 3.82 12.84 7.66
CA ASN A 13 2.86 13.94 7.54
C ASN A 13 2.19 14.09 6.17
N ILE A 14 2.40 13.17 5.24
CA ILE A 14 1.67 13.16 3.97
C ILE A 14 0.30 12.52 4.16
N THR A 15 -0.69 12.96 3.36
CA THR A 15 -2.00 12.32 3.29
C THR A 15 -1.88 10.92 2.69
N CYS A 16 -2.47 9.93 3.36
CA CYS A 16 -2.75 8.60 2.84
C CYS A 16 -4.17 8.59 2.30
N SER A 17 -4.32 8.53 0.98
CA SER A 17 -5.56 8.93 0.31
C SER A 17 -6.45 7.77 -0.08
N GLU A 18 -5.86 6.73 -0.67
CA GLU A 18 -6.60 5.58 -1.18
C GLU A 18 -5.69 4.35 -1.28
N VAL A 19 -6.31 3.17 -1.27
CA VAL A 19 -5.70 1.86 -1.45
C VAL A 19 -6.39 1.18 -2.63
N GLY A 20 -5.61 0.50 -3.47
CA GLY A 20 -6.15 -0.32 -4.55
C GLY A 20 -5.25 -1.50 -4.86
N LYS A 21 -5.67 -2.34 -5.80
CA LYS A 21 -4.90 -3.49 -6.28
C LYS A 21 -4.57 -3.39 -7.76
N GLY A 22 -3.59 -4.16 -8.19
CA GLY A 22 -3.26 -4.42 -9.59
C GLY A 22 -2.67 -5.81 -9.71
N GLY A 23 -3.42 -6.73 -10.34
CA GLY A 23 -3.11 -8.16 -10.29
C GLY A 23 -3.04 -8.64 -8.83
N LEU A 24 -1.89 -9.18 -8.44
CA LEU A 24 -1.64 -9.68 -7.08
C LEU A 24 -0.97 -8.65 -6.15
N THR A 25 -0.75 -7.42 -6.62
CA THR A 25 -0.13 -6.36 -5.83
C THR A 25 -1.16 -5.43 -5.22
N VAL A 26 -0.87 -4.89 -4.04
CA VAL A 26 -1.62 -3.77 -3.46
C VAL A 26 -0.79 -2.49 -3.61
N TRP A 27 -1.45 -1.36 -3.75
CA TRP A 27 -0.81 -0.06 -3.76
C TRP A 27 -1.55 0.91 -2.84
N ILE A 28 -0.80 1.84 -2.27
CA ILE A 28 -1.30 2.94 -1.43
C ILE A 28 -0.90 4.26 -2.07
N GLY A 29 -1.89 5.12 -2.34
CA GLY A 29 -1.71 6.46 -2.89
C GLY A 29 -1.51 7.50 -1.80
N PHE A 30 -0.50 8.36 -1.96
CA PHE A 30 -0.17 9.42 -1.00
C PHE A 30 -0.07 10.81 -1.64
N GLY A 31 -0.46 11.82 -0.86
CA GLY A 31 -0.43 13.22 -1.24
C GLY A 31 -1.50 13.60 -2.26
N ASP A 32 -1.39 14.82 -2.77
CA ASP A 32 -2.35 15.40 -3.70
C ASP A 32 -2.39 14.63 -5.03
N LYS A 33 -3.54 14.72 -5.72
CA LYS A 33 -3.66 14.26 -7.10
C LYS A 33 -3.07 15.31 -8.03
N ILE A 34 -2.19 14.87 -8.92
CA ILE A 34 -1.55 15.67 -9.97
C ILE A 34 -1.86 15.07 -11.34
N LYS A 35 -1.83 15.91 -12.39
CA LYS A 35 -2.05 15.46 -13.77
C LYS A 35 -0.71 15.06 -14.40
N VAL A 36 -0.55 13.78 -14.70
CA VAL A 36 0.63 13.21 -15.34
C VAL A 36 0.21 12.56 -16.65
N LYS A 37 0.76 13.05 -17.79
CA LYS A 37 0.42 12.56 -19.14
C LYS A 37 -1.09 12.45 -19.38
N GLY A 38 -1.84 13.44 -18.93
CA GLY A 38 -3.30 13.50 -19.09
C GLY A 38 -4.13 12.70 -18.08
N LYS A 39 -3.51 11.90 -17.20
CA LYS A 39 -4.19 11.11 -16.17
C LYS A 39 -3.95 11.70 -14.78
N GLU A 40 -4.95 11.65 -13.92
CA GLU A 40 -4.78 12.00 -12.51
C GLU A 40 -4.06 10.87 -11.76
N LYS A 41 -3.08 11.23 -10.93
CA LYS A 41 -2.27 10.32 -10.13
C LYS A 41 -1.94 10.97 -8.79
N HIS A 42 -1.84 10.17 -7.72
CA HIS A 42 -1.24 10.64 -6.48
C HIS A 42 0.24 10.98 -6.68
N LEU A 43 0.75 11.95 -5.90
CA LEU A 43 2.17 12.33 -5.89
C LEU A 43 3.09 11.14 -5.67
N TYR A 44 2.67 10.21 -4.80
CA TYR A 44 3.41 8.99 -4.51
C TYR A 44 2.52 7.76 -4.48
N TYR A 45 3.11 6.62 -4.83
CA TYR A 45 2.51 5.31 -4.62
C TYR A 45 3.51 4.39 -3.92
N LEU A 46 3.10 3.76 -2.84
CA LEU A 46 3.79 2.59 -2.30
C LEU A 46 3.13 1.36 -2.91
N VAL A 47 3.87 0.56 -3.66
CA VAL A 47 3.41 -0.70 -4.27
C VAL A 47 4.03 -1.85 -3.50
N ILE A 48 3.23 -2.82 -3.08
CA ILE A 48 3.61 -3.91 -2.18
C ILE A 48 3.32 -5.25 -2.85
N GLN A 49 4.30 -6.15 -2.79
CA GLN A 49 4.26 -7.49 -3.37
C GLN A 49 4.43 -8.60 -2.32
N CYS A 50 4.80 -8.28 -1.07
CA CYS A 50 4.83 -9.23 0.05
C CYS A 50 3.52 -9.23 0.86
N ALA A 51 3.45 -10.05 1.91
CA ALA A 51 2.30 -10.07 2.81
C ALA A 51 2.08 -8.71 3.49
N TRP A 52 0.82 -8.34 3.70
CA TRP A 52 0.46 -7.04 4.27
C TRP A 52 -0.87 -7.08 5.01
N ARG A 53 -1.09 -6.11 5.91
CA ARG A 53 -2.37 -5.91 6.57
C ARG A 53 -2.59 -4.47 7.01
N PHE A 54 -3.86 -4.08 7.04
CA PHE A 54 -4.38 -2.90 7.73
C PHE A 54 -5.05 -3.34 9.03
N LEU A 55 -4.76 -2.63 10.12
CA LEU A 55 -5.38 -2.81 11.41
C LEU A 55 -6.08 -1.54 11.85
N GLN A 56 -7.15 -1.69 12.62
CA GLN A 56 -7.76 -0.62 13.39
C GLN A 56 -8.23 -1.19 14.73
N ASN A 57 -7.92 -0.51 15.83
CA ASN A 57 -8.25 -0.99 17.19
C ASN A 57 -7.79 -2.44 17.45
N ASN A 58 -6.56 -2.78 17.04
CA ASN A 58 -5.96 -4.13 17.13
C ASN A 58 -6.73 -5.25 16.40
N LYS A 59 -7.62 -4.91 15.47
CA LYS A 59 -8.30 -5.87 14.60
C LYS A 59 -7.83 -5.70 13.16
N ILE A 60 -7.62 -6.81 12.46
CA ILE A 60 -7.35 -6.79 11.02
C ILE A 60 -8.63 -6.36 10.31
N ILE A 61 -8.55 -5.27 9.54
CA ILE A 61 -9.68 -4.74 8.76
C ILE A 61 -9.54 -5.07 7.27
N LEU A 62 -8.32 -5.31 6.78
CA LEU A 62 -8.02 -5.74 5.42
C LEU A 62 -6.63 -6.38 5.40
N ALA A 63 -6.42 -7.50 4.71
CA ALA A 63 -5.10 -8.13 4.58
C ALA A 63 -4.87 -8.77 3.21
N SER A 64 -3.62 -9.09 2.89
CA SER A 64 -3.23 -9.76 1.63
C SER A 64 -4.04 -11.03 1.38
N GLY A 65 -4.29 -11.83 2.42
CA GLY A 65 -5.10 -13.04 2.33
C GLY A 65 -6.55 -12.82 1.87
N ASP A 66 -7.12 -11.62 2.05
CA ASP A 66 -8.46 -11.29 1.58
C ASP A 66 -8.54 -11.24 0.04
N MET A 67 -7.42 -11.06 -0.67
CA MET A 67 -7.37 -11.08 -2.14
C MET A 67 -7.64 -12.47 -2.73
N TYR A 68 -7.34 -13.53 -1.96
CA TYR A 68 -7.42 -14.93 -2.38
C TYR A 68 -8.68 -15.64 -1.89
N ARG A 69 -9.60 -14.88 -1.27
CA ARG A 69 -10.87 -15.42 -0.76
C ARG A 69 -12.01 -14.86 -1.58
N ARG A 70 -12.86 -15.75 -2.06
CA ARG A 70 -14.10 -15.38 -2.73
C ARG A 70 -15.05 -14.70 -1.75
N PHE A 71 -15.71 -13.63 -2.19
CA PHE A 71 -16.75 -12.95 -1.42
C PHE A 71 -18.13 -13.55 -1.71
N ASP A 72 -18.53 -13.59 -2.98
CA ASP A 72 -19.80 -14.15 -3.42
C ASP A 72 -19.58 -15.50 -4.12
N GLU A 73 -20.02 -16.59 -3.48
CA GLU A 73 -19.90 -17.96 -3.99
C GLU A 73 -20.67 -18.21 -5.30
N THR A 74 -21.58 -17.32 -5.68
CA THR A 74 -22.39 -17.47 -6.90
C THR A 74 -21.72 -16.86 -8.14
N LYS A 75 -20.64 -16.10 -7.96
CA LYS A 75 -19.93 -15.41 -9.06
C LYS A 75 -18.60 -16.07 -9.38
N PRO A 76 -18.06 -15.87 -10.60
CA PRO A 76 -16.69 -16.24 -10.93
C PRO A 76 -15.68 -15.67 -9.93
N PHE A 77 -14.56 -16.37 -9.81
CA PHE A 77 -13.46 -15.93 -8.96
C PHE A 77 -12.14 -16.45 -9.52
N ASP A 78 -11.56 -15.64 -10.38
CA ASP A 78 -10.19 -15.72 -10.84
C ASP A 78 -9.33 -14.66 -10.13
N ILE A 79 -8.30 -15.12 -9.44
CA ILE A 79 -7.54 -14.32 -8.50
C ILE A 79 -6.77 -13.25 -9.25
N GLY A 80 -6.99 -11.99 -8.89
CA GLY A 80 -6.33 -10.84 -9.50
C GLY A 80 -6.94 -10.36 -10.82
N ASN A 81 -7.91 -11.11 -11.38
CA ASN A 81 -8.60 -10.77 -12.63
C ASN A 81 -10.05 -10.35 -12.41
N ASP A 82 -10.71 -10.90 -11.38
CA ASP A 82 -12.10 -10.58 -11.03
C ASP A 82 -12.20 -9.61 -9.85
N ASP A 83 -13.36 -8.94 -9.74
CA ASP A 83 -13.76 -8.04 -8.65
C ASP A 83 -14.76 -8.75 -7.71
N ASN A 84 -14.39 -9.93 -7.22
CA ASN A 84 -15.23 -10.76 -6.34
C ASN A 84 -14.46 -11.34 -5.14
N SER A 85 -13.34 -10.72 -4.76
CA SER A 85 -12.60 -11.11 -3.57
C SER A 85 -13.17 -10.45 -2.31
N VAL A 86 -12.86 -11.02 -1.14
CA VAL A 86 -13.14 -10.37 0.16
C VAL A 86 -12.43 -9.00 0.25
N TYR A 87 -11.29 -8.86 -0.44
CA TYR A 87 -10.62 -7.57 -0.60
C TYR A 87 -11.51 -6.54 -1.30
N ASP A 88 -12.13 -6.90 -2.43
CA ASP A 88 -12.93 -5.99 -3.25
C ASP A 88 -14.11 -5.41 -2.48
N GLU A 89 -14.70 -6.20 -1.60
CA GLU A 89 -15.76 -5.73 -0.72
C GLU A 89 -15.20 -4.79 0.37
N LYS A 90 -14.16 -5.23 1.08
CA LYS A 90 -13.67 -4.53 2.28
C LYS A 90 -12.91 -3.24 1.98
N VAL A 91 -12.23 -3.14 0.84
CA VAL A 91 -11.40 -1.98 0.49
C VAL A 91 -12.22 -0.69 0.40
N ASN A 92 -13.51 -0.78 0.05
CA ASN A 92 -14.41 0.36 -0.01
C ASN A 92 -14.54 1.08 1.34
N ALA A 93 -14.75 0.31 2.42
CA ALA A 93 -14.85 0.86 3.77
C ALA A 93 -13.51 1.48 4.24
N LEU A 94 -12.38 0.88 3.84
CA LEU A 94 -11.06 1.45 4.11
C LEU A 94 -10.88 2.80 3.38
N ASN A 95 -11.18 2.85 2.08
CA ASN A 95 -11.05 4.07 1.27
C ASN A 95 -12.02 5.18 1.71
N MET A 96 -13.21 4.86 2.20
CA MET A 96 -14.10 5.83 2.83
C MET A 96 -13.49 6.50 4.06
N ASN A 97 -12.66 5.79 4.83
CA ASN A 97 -11.95 6.36 5.96
C ASN A 97 -10.75 7.21 5.51
N LEU A 98 -9.99 6.74 4.52
CA LEU A 98 -8.79 7.44 4.02
C LEU A 98 -9.10 8.74 3.26
N SER A 99 -10.20 8.76 2.50
CA SER A 99 -10.64 9.93 1.73
C SER A 99 -10.93 11.19 2.57
N ARG A 100 -10.96 11.07 3.91
CA ARG A 100 -11.11 12.18 4.86
C ARG A 100 -9.81 12.99 5.08
N GLY A 101 -8.77 12.75 4.30
CA GLY A 101 -7.51 13.48 4.39
C GLY A 101 -6.59 12.98 5.51
N VAL A 102 -6.62 11.67 5.76
CA VAL A 102 -5.88 11.04 6.86
C VAL A 102 -4.38 11.10 6.63
N ARG A 103 -3.62 11.72 7.53
CA ARG A 103 -2.16 11.78 7.44
C ARG A 103 -1.43 10.60 8.09
N VAL A 104 -0.25 10.30 7.56
CA VAL A 104 0.74 9.40 8.19
C VAL A 104 1.44 10.13 9.33
N THR A 105 1.36 9.59 10.54
CA THR A 105 2.01 10.18 11.74
C THR A 105 3.34 9.52 12.06
N LYS A 106 3.51 8.23 11.72
CA LYS A 106 4.75 7.47 11.96
C LYS A 106 5.04 6.55 10.79
N VAL A 107 6.31 6.44 10.45
CA VAL A 107 6.87 5.50 9.47
C VAL A 107 8.01 4.78 10.17
N ASN A 108 8.02 3.45 10.15
CA ASN A 108 9.15 2.65 10.61
C ASN A 108 9.47 1.59 9.56
N PHE A 109 10.74 1.25 9.49
CA PHE A 109 11.26 0.13 8.73
C PHE A 109 11.92 -0.85 9.68
N SER A 110 11.72 -2.15 9.51
CA SER A 110 12.53 -3.18 10.17
C SER A 110 13.86 -3.37 9.43
N ASP A 111 14.78 -4.10 10.05
CA ASP A 111 16.05 -4.49 9.42
C ASP A 111 15.83 -5.41 8.21
N THR A 112 14.74 -6.18 8.20
CA THR A 112 14.29 -7.02 7.08
C THR A 112 13.54 -6.25 6.00
N GLY A 113 13.30 -4.94 6.18
CA GLY A 113 12.63 -4.09 5.20
C GLY A 113 11.11 -4.03 5.32
N ASP A 114 10.53 -4.55 6.40
CA ASP A 114 9.11 -4.43 6.69
C ASP A 114 8.73 -2.98 6.98
N ILE A 115 7.59 -2.55 6.45
CA ILE A 115 7.07 -1.20 6.63
C ILE A 115 5.99 -1.24 7.70
N THR A 116 6.04 -0.31 8.65
CA THR A 116 4.91 0.03 9.52
C THR A 116 4.56 1.50 9.39
N LEU A 117 3.33 1.78 8.93
CA LEU A 117 2.76 3.13 8.88
C LEU A 117 1.67 3.26 9.96
N LEU A 118 1.74 4.33 10.76
CA LEU A 118 0.65 4.74 11.65
C LEU A 118 -0.04 5.95 11.03
N LEU A 119 -1.37 5.88 10.90
CA LEU A 119 -2.20 6.96 10.41
C LEU A 119 -2.88 7.70 11.57
N GLU A 120 -3.22 8.97 11.36
CA GLU A 120 -3.78 9.84 12.40
C GLU A 120 -5.13 9.37 12.94
N ASN A 121 -5.89 8.60 12.16
CA ASN A 121 -7.16 8.01 12.55
C ASN A 121 -7.01 6.66 13.27
N GLY A 122 -5.78 6.28 13.65
CA GLY A 122 -5.48 5.04 14.36
C GLY A 122 -5.40 3.80 13.47
N ILE A 123 -5.50 3.93 12.14
CA ILE A 123 -5.22 2.84 11.22
C ILE A 123 -3.71 2.57 11.20
N VAL A 124 -3.33 1.30 11.21
CA VAL A 124 -1.95 0.84 11.08
C VAL A 124 -1.84 0.01 9.81
N PHE A 125 -0.91 0.34 8.92
CA PHE A 125 -0.51 -0.52 7.81
C PHE A 125 0.80 -1.22 8.14
N GLN A 126 0.90 -2.50 7.83
CA GLN A 126 2.10 -3.31 8.02
C GLN A 126 2.37 -4.18 6.81
N THR A 127 3.64 -4.35 6.46
CA THR A 127 4.10 -5.41 5.56
C THR A 127 4.88 -6.46 6.34
N PHE A 128 5.01 -7.65 5.75
CA PHE A 128 5.78 -8.78 6.27
C PHE A 128 6.47 -9.45 5.08
N ILE A 129 7.78 -9.25 4.97
CA ILE A 129 8.61 -10.00 4.04
C ILE A 129 8.74 -11.41 4.61
N GLU A 130 8.16 -12.37 3.91
CA GLU A 130 8.04 -13.77 4.34
C GLU A 130 8.88 -14.73 3.47
N GLU A 131 9.73 -14.17 2.61
CA GLU A 131 10.55 -14.93 1.68
C GLU A 131 12.04 -14.70 1.98
N SER A 132 12.86 -15.72 1.76
CA SER A 132 14.32 -15.67 1.97
C SER A 132 15.10 -15.55 0.66
N VAL A 133 14.41 -15.21 -0.44
CA VAL A 133 15.01 -15.05 -1.76
C VAL A 133 15.02 -13.58 -2.12
N LYS A 134 16.05 -13.16 -2.85
CA LYS A 134 16.17 -11.79 -3.34
C LYS A 134 15.08 -11.51 -4.38
N ASP A 135 14.13 -10.66 -4.01
CA ASP A 135 13.04 -10.21 -4.88
C ASP A 135 12.66 -8.74 -4.60
N GLU A 136 11.79 -8.16 -5.43
CA GLU A 136 11.15 -6.86 -5.22
C GLU A 136 9.93 -7.01 -4.30
N PHE A 137 10.10 -6.74 -3.00
CA PHE A 137 8.98 -6.83 -2.04
C PHE A 137 8.10 -5.59 -2.01
N TRP A 138 8.69 -4.42 -2.26
CA TRP A 138 7.95 -3.18 -2.42
C TRP A 138 8.77 -2.10 -3.14
N ARG A 139 8.06 -1.11 -3.69
CA ARG A 139 8.66 0.09 -4.28
C ARG A 139 7.85 1.34 -3.96
N LEU A 140 8.56 2.46 -3.78
CA LEU A 140 7.97 3.79 -3.76
C LEU A 140 8.13 4.44 -5.14
N ILE A 141 7.02 4.84 -5.73
CA ILE A 141 6.97 5.59 -6.99
C ILE A 141 6.68 7.05 -6.69
N SER A 142 7.48 7.96 -7.23
CA SER A 142 7.35 9.41 -7.11
C SER A 142 7.05 10.05 -8.45
N PHE A 143 5.96 10.81 -8.52
CA PHE A 143 5.54 11.57 -9.70
C PHE A 143 5.84 13.08 -9.60
N LYS A 144 6.71 13.51 -8.69
CA LYS A 144 7.12 14.92 -8.56
C LYS A 144 7.82 15.50 -9.80
N THR A 145 8.38 14.65 -10.65
CA THR A 145 9.08 15.02 -11.89
C THR A 145 8.36 14.46 -13.11
N GLU A 146 8.58 15.03 -14.30
CA GLU A 146 7.92 14.58 -15.55
C GLU A 146 8.11 13.08 -15.81
N ASN A 147 9.28 12.55 -15.48
CA ASN A 147 9.53 11.11 -15.41
C ASN A 147 9.35 10.62 -13.97
N SER A 148 8.62 9.52 -13.80
CA SER A 148 8.46 8.89 -12.48
C SER A 148 9.80 8.37 -11.97
N LYS A 149 10.13 8.69 -10.71
CA LYS A 149 11.26 8.07 -10.00
C LYS A 149 10.77 6.88 -9.20
N HIS A 150 11.47 5.76 -9.28
CA HIS A 150 11.17 4.53 -8.55
C HIS A 150 12.29 4.26 -7.55
N ILE A 151 11.94 4.00 -6.30
CA ILE A 151 12.86 3.55 -5.25
C ILE A 151 12.38 2.16 -4.87
N VAL A 152 13.19 1.16 -5.21
CA VAL A 152 12.84 -0.25 -5.09
C VAL A 152 13.65 -0.85 -3.94
N PHE A 153 12.97 -1.60 -3.07
CA PHE A 153 13.66 -2.39 -2.05
C PHE A 153 13.82 -3.82 -2.55
N TYR A 154 15.08 -4.23 -2.68
CA TYR A 154 15.50 -5.62 -2.85
C TYR A 154 16.09 -6.07 -1.52
N ASP A 155 15.77 -7.28 -1.07
CA ASP A 155 16.42 -7.82 0.14
C ASP A 155 17.94 -7.88 -0.03
N ILE A 156 18.63 -7.69 1.09
CA ILE A 156 20.08 -7.50 1.16
C ILE A 156 20.74 -8.88 1.06
N GLU A 157 21.76 -9.00 0.20
CA GLU A 157 22.62 -10.20 0.09
C GLU A 157 23.33 -10.57 1.39
#